data_AF-A0A7V2Z0M3-F1
#
_entry.id   AF-A0A7V2Z0M3-F1
#
_cell.length_a   1.000
_cell.length_b   1.000
_cell.length_c   1.000
_cell.angle_alpha   90.00
_cell.angle_beta   90.00
_cell.angle_gamma   90.00
#
_symmetry.space_group_name_H-M   'P 1'
#
loop_
_entity.id
_entity.type
_entity.pdbx_description
1 polymer ?
#
loop_
_entity_poly.entity_id
_entity_poly.type
_entity_poly.pdbx_seq_one_letter_code
_entity_poly.pdbx_strand_id
1 'polypeptide(L)'
;MKKQANTRRKPASYEIANSGEQIGIDREILTIHGQRVILDASLARLYGAPTKRLNEQVKRNRDRFAPDFVFELTPDEKMEVVANCDQLTKLKFSPATPYAFTEHGAIMAATVLNSPRAVQISVFVVRACVDQKISRALWPTVISSLKNLAIILCGDSWDCAWRRLA
;
A
#
# COMPACT_ATOMS: atom_id res chain seq x y z
N MET A 1 -38.58 34.27 -7.96
CA MET A 1 -37.96 32.94 -8.20
C MET A 1 -36.52 32.99 -7.70
N LYS A 2 -36.21 32.36 -6.55
CA LYS A 2 -34.85 32.35 -5.99
C LYS A 2 -34.07 31.22 -6.66
N LYS A 3 -33.04 31.56 -7.45
CA LYS A 3 -32.11 30.57 -8.02
C LYS A 3 -31.32 29.94 -6.87
N GLN A 4 -31.55 28.66 -6.59
CA GLN A 4 -30.70 27.91 -5.67
C GLN A 4 -29.33 27.73 -6.34
N ALA A 5 -28.31 28.37 -5.78
CA ALA A 5 -26.93 28.10 -6.15
C ALA A 5 -26.58 26.68 -5.72
N ASN A 6 -26.37 25.79 -6.69
CA ASN A 6 -25.81 24.46 -6.48
C ASN A 6 -24.34 24.60 -6.09
N THR A 7 -24.07 24.81 -4.80
CA THR A 7 -22.75 24.63 -4.23
C THR A 7 -22.45 23.14 -4.25
N ARG A 8 -21.76 22.66 -5.29
CA ARG A 8 -21.13 21.33 -5.28
C ARG A 8 -20.18 21.31 -4.08
N ARG A 9 -20.65 20.80 -2.93
CA ARG A 9 -19.78 20.51 -1.79
C ARG A 9 -18.75 19.54 -2.33
N LYS A 10 -17.51 20.01 -2.42
CA LYS A 10 -16.42 19.20 -2.92
C LYS A 10 -16.34 17.94 -2.01
N PRO A 11 -16.23 16.74 -2.59
CA PRO A 11 -16.41 15.49 -1.85
C PRO A 11 -15.24 15.27 -0.90
N ALA A 12 -15.47 15.11 0.41
CA ALA A 12 -14.47 15.13 1.50
C ALA A 12 -13.09 14.47 1.20
N SER A 13 -13.04 13.47 0.31
CA SER A 13 -11.81 12.96 -0.32
C SER A 13 -10.86 14.02 -0.93
N TYR A 14 -11.35 15.22 -1.28
CA TYR A 14 -10.55 16.31 -1.87
C TYR A 14 -9.84 17.18 -0.82
N GLU A 15 -10.35 17.21 0.41
CA GLU A 15 -9.86 18.09 1.49
C GLU A 15 -8.60 17.50 2.13
N ILE A 16 -8.55 16.18 2.33
CA ILE A 16 -7.37 15.49 2.87
C ILE A 16 -6.21 15.48 1.86
N ALA A 17 -6.49 15.45 0.56
CA ALA A 17 -5.46 15.59 -0.47
C ALA A 17 -4.80 17.00 -0.48
N ASN A 18 -5.40 18.00 0.18
CA ASN A 18 -4.92 19.38 0.23
C ASN A 18 -4.43 19.82 1.62
N SER A 19 -4.45 18.97 2.64
CA SER A 19 -4.02 19.31 4.01
C SER A 19 -2.50 19.24 4.23
N GLY A 20 -1.69 19.21 3.16
CA GLY A 20 -0.23 19.34 3.24
C GLY A 20 0.54 18.13 3.79
N GLU A 21 -0.14 17.08 4.24
CA GLU A 21 0.49 15.85 4.70
C GLU A 21 0.59 14.86 3.53
N GLN A 22 1.75 14.82 2.86
CA GLN A 22 2.06 13.75 1.91
C GLN A 22 2.11 12.42 2.67
N ILE A 23 1.04 11.64 2.55
CA ILE A 23 0.98 10.31 3.15
C ILE A 23 1.89 9.40 2.31
N GLY A 24 3.10 9.13 2.81
CA GLY A 24 4.05 8.19 2.19
C GLY A 24 3.63 6.74 2.35
N ILE A 25 2.50 6.33 1.75
CA ILE A 25 1.94 4.98 1.87
C ILE A 25 2.90 3.93 1.30
N ASP A 26 3.68 4.28 0.29
CA ASP A 26 4.55 3.34 -0.41
C ASP A 26 5.53 2.59 0.51
N ARG A 27 6.02 3.27 1.56
CA ARG A 27 6.96 2.70 2.54
C ARG A 27 6.28 1.74 3.52
N GLU A 28 4.97 1.84 3.68
CA GLU A 28 4.17 0.99 4.55
C GLU A 28 3.75 -0.33 3.88
N ILE A 29 3.88 -0.40 2.55
CA ILE A 29 3.47 -1.57 1.78
C ILE A 29 4.63 -2.56 1.72
N LEU A 30 4.38 -3.75 2.24
CA LEU A 30 5.32 -4.87 2.29
C LEU A 30 4.92 -5.94 1.27
N THR A 31 5.85 -6.85 0.94
CA THR A 31 5.53 -8.07 0.20
C THR A 31 5.65 -9.26 1.12
N ILE A 32 4.54 -9.94 1.39
CA ILE A 32 4.49 -11.16 2.21
C ILE A 32 3.68 -12.19 1.42
N HIS A 33 4.21 -13.41 1.29
CA HIS A 33 3.61 -14.48 0.45
C HIS A 33 3.28 -14.04 -1.00
N GLY A 34 4.09 -13.14 -1.57
CA GLY A 34 3.86 -12.59 -2.90
C GLY A 34 2.69 -11.59 -3.00
N GLN A 35 2.06 -11.25 -1.88
CA GLN A 35 0.98 -10.25 -1.81
C GLN A 35 1.50 -8.91 -1.27
N ARG A 36 0.97 -7.81 -1.81
CA ARG A 36 1.19 -6.47 -1.26
C ARG A 36 0.30 -6.29 -0.04
N VAL A 37 0.91 -6.06 1.12
CA VAL A 37 0.20 -5.99 2.40
C VAL A 37 0.63 -4.79 3.22
N ILE A 38 -0.28 -4.30 4.08
CA ILE A 38 0.00 -3.30 5.10
C ILE A 38 -0.30 -3.91 6.47
N LEU A 39 0.59 -3.68 7.43
CA LEU A 39 0.40 -4.16 8.80
C LEU A 39 -0.66 -3.35 9.55
N ASP A 40 -1.33 -4.00 10.50
CA ASP A 40 -2.38 -3.42 11.34
C ASP A 40 -2.02 -2.07 11.98
N ALA A 41 -0.80 -1.93 12.50
CA ALA A 41 -0.32 -0.72 13.15
C ALA A 41 -0.20 0.45 12.16
N SER A 42 0.32 0.19 10.97
CA SER A 42 0.45 1.18 9.90
C SER A 42 -0.93 1.55 9.35
N LEU A 43 -1.76 0.56 9.06
CA LEU A 43 -3.12 0.77 8.55
C LEU A 43 -3.98 1.57 9.54
N ALA A 44 -3.91 1.22 10.83
CA ALA A 44 -4.63 1.93 11.88
C ALA A 44 -4.15 3.39 12.00
N ARG A 45 -2.84 3.64 11.93
CA ARG A 45 -2.27 5.00 11.91
C ARG A 45 -2.78 5.81 10.71
N LEU A 46 -2.75 5.22 9.51
CA LEU A 46 -3.26 5.83 8.29
C LEU A 46 -4.74 6.21 8.42
N TYR A 47 -5.55 5.30 8.98
CA TYR A 47 -6.98 5.50 9.20
C TYR A 47 -7.31 6.41 10.38
N GLY A 48 -6.32 6.79 11.20
CA GLY A 48 -6.52 7.61 12.39
C GLY A 48 -7.27 6.87 13.51
N ALA A 49 -7.09 5.56 13.62
CA ALA A 49 -7.69 4.71 14.65
C ALA A 49 -6.61 4.00 15.49
N PRO A 50 -6.89 3.64 16.75
CA PRO A 50 -6.00 2.76 17.51
C PRO A 50 -5.93 1.36 16.87
N THR A 51 -4.74 0.75 16.84
CA THR A 51 -4.55 -0.62 16.29
C THR A 51 -5.46 -1.64 16.95
N LYS A 52 -5.61 -1.55 18.28
CA LYS A 52 -6.52 -2.40 19.04
C LYS A 52 -7.97 -2.29 18.54
N ARG A 53 -8.43 -1.07 18.26
CA ARG A 53 -9.79 -0.80 17.76
C ARG A 53 -10.02 -1.39 16.37
N LEU A 54 -9.03 -1.27 15.48
CA LEU A 54 -9.06 -1.91 14.15
C LEU A 54 -9.17 -3.44 14.30
N ASN A 55 -8.29 -4.04 15.10
CA ASN A 55 -8.26 -5.50 15.28
C ASN A 55 -9.55 -6.03 15.93
N GLU A 56 -10.14 -5.28 16.87
CA GLU A 56 -11.46 -5.59 17.42
C GLU A 56 -12.56 -5.55 16.37
N GLN A 57 -12.57 -4.55 15.47
CA GLN A 57 -13.54 -4.48 14.38
C GLN A 57 -13.41 -5.65 13.40
N VAL A 58 -12.19 -6.04 13.06
CA VAL A 58 -11.93 -7.21 12.22
C VAL A 58 -12.41 -8.49 12.91
N LYS A 59 -12.11 -8.66 14.20
CA LYS A 59 -12.55 -9.82 14.98
C LYS A 59 -14.08 -9.92 15.12
N ARG A 60 -14.78 -8.80 15.26
CA ARG A 60 -16.26 -8.77 15.35
C ARG A 60 -16.96 -9.06 14.03
N ASN A 61 -16.33 -8.72 12.91
CA ASN A 61 -16.91 -8.86 11.58
C ASN A 61 -16.13 -9.90 10.74
N ARG A 62 -15.63 -10.98 11.36
CA ARG A 62 -14.79 -11.99 10.70
C ARG A 62 -15.47 -12.62 9.49
N ASP A 63 -16.79 -12.72 9.50
CA ASP A 63 -17.64 -13.17 8.38
C ASP A 63 -17.45 -12.33 7.10
N ARG A 64 -17.03 -11.08 7.23
CA ARG A 64 -16.78 -10.17 6.11
C ARG A 64 -15.34 -10.22 5.58
N PHE A 65 -14.43 -10.90 6.28
CA PHE A 65 -13.03 -10.99 5.89
C PHE A 65 -12.75 -12.39 5.36
N ALA A 66 -12.62 -12.50 4.04
CA ALA A 66 -12.14 -13.72 3.42
C ALA A 66 -10.68 -14.01 3.84
N PRO A 67 -10.23 -15.28 3.82
CA PRO A 67 -8.88 -15.66 4.29
C PRO A 67 -7.73 -14.97 3.55
N ASP A 68 -7.96 -14.54 2.31
CA ASP A 68 -7.02 -13.83 1.45
C ASP A 68 -7.01 -12.30 1.68
N PHE A 69 -7.94 -11.78 2.48
CA PHE A 69 -8.04 -10.34 2.75
C PHE A 69 -7.17 -9.92 3.92
N VAL A 70 -7.12 -10.77 4.95
CA VAL A 70 -6.38 -10.54 6.18
C VAL A 70 -5.85 -11.84 6.72
N PHE A 71 -4.57 -11.86 7.10
CA PHE A 71 -3.95 -12.99 7.77
C PHE A 71 -3.04 -12.50 8.89
N GLU A 72 -2.76 -13.38 9.85
CA GLU A 72 -1.85 -13.10 10.95
C GLU A 72 -0.45 -13.56 10.57
N LEU A 73 0.56 -12.72 10.80
CA LEU A 73 1.95 -13.13 10.54
C LEU A 73 2.39 -14.19 11.54
N THR A 74 3.22 -15.12 11.09
CA THR A 74 3.95 -16.01 12.01
C THR A 74 5.03 -15.23 12.79
N PRO A 75 5.48 -15.74 13.94
CA PRO A 75 6.59 -15.13 14.68
C PRO A 75 7.85 -14.96 13.83
N ASP A 76 8.14 -15.92 12.95
CA ASP A 76 9.31 -15.90 12.08
C ASP A 76 9.17 -14.83 10.98
N GLU A 77 8.02 -14.78 10.30
CA GLU A 77 7.71 -13.73 9.31
C GLU A 77 7.78 -12.33 9.91
N LYS A 78 7.27 -12.19 11.15
CA LYS A 78 7.35 -10.92 11.87
C LYS A 78 8.81 -10.51 12.11
N MET A 79 9.67 -11.43 12.51
CA MET A 79 11.10 -11.14 12.71
C MET A 79 11.76 -10.69 11.41
N GLU A 80 11.47 -11.36 10.30
CA GLU A 80 11.99 -10.99 8.98
C GLU A 80 11.53 -9.59 8.55
N VAL A 81 10.23 -9.30 8.70
CA VAL A 81 9.64 -8.00 8.34
C VAL A 81 10.22 -6.87 9.19
N VAL A 82 10.43 -7.09 10.48
CA VAL A 82 11.04 -6.11 11.38
C VAL A 82 12.52 -5.90 11.07
N ALA A 83 13.25 -6.94 10.66
CA ALA A 83 14.65 -6.82 10.26
C ALA A 83 14.81 -5.99 8.97
N ASN A 84 13.85 -6.10 8.05
CA ASN A 84 13.89 -5.42 6.76
C ASN A 84 13.29 -4.00 6.78
N CYS A 85 12.67 -3.57 7.89
CA CYS A 85 11.96 -2.29 7.96
C CYS A 85 12.18 -1.56 9.30
N ASP A 86 13.01 -0.52 9.27
CA ASP A 86 13.34 0.31 10.46
C ASP A 86 12.10 1.00 11.08
N GLN A 87 11.05 1.22 10.28
CA GLN A 87 9.81 1.85 10.72
C GLN A 87 8.99 0.97 11.67
N LEU A 88 9.30 -0.33 11.71
CA LEU A 88 8.59 -1.34 12.52
C LEU A 88 9.33 -1.69 13.81
N THR A 89 10.34 -0.90 14.20
CA THR A 89 11.11 -1.09 15.45
C THR A 89 10.23 -1.25 16.70
N LYS A 90 9.05 -0.62 16.75
CA LYS A 90 8.08 -0.82 17.86
C LYS A 90 7.47 -2.22 17.92
N LEU A 91 7.37 -2.93 16.79
CA LEU A 91 6.87 -4.31 16.73
C LEU A 91 7.94 -5.33 17.13
N LYS A 92 9.22 -4.95 17.17
CA LYS A 92 10.35 -5.83 17.51
C LYS A 92 10.23 -6.49 18.89
N PHE A 93 9.73 -5.74 19.87
CA PHE A 93 9.64 -6.19 21.26
C PHE A 93 8.22 -6.57 21.70
N SER A 94 7.23 -6.38 20.83
CA SER A 94 5.85 -6.80 21.14
C SER A 94 5.77 -8.32 21.10
N PRO A 95 5.10 -9.00 22.04
CA PRO A 95 4.84 -10.44 21.93
C PRO A 95 3.74 -10.75 20.92
N ALA A 96 2.91 -9.78 20.54
CA ALA A 96 1.79 -9.99 19.62
C ALA A 96 2.25 -10.02 18.15
N THR A 97 1.71 -10.97 17.39
CA THR A 97 1.81 -11.07 15.93
C THR A 97 0.84 -10.09 15.27
N PRO A 98 1.32 -9.23 14.35
CA PRO A 98 0.44 -8.26 13.69
C PRO A 98 -0.44 -8.94 12.65
N TYR A 99 -1.59 -8.35 12.35
CA TYR A 99 -2.35 -8.69 11.14
C TYR A 99 -1.76 -7.99 9.92
N ALA A 100 -1.65 -8.70 8.80
CA ALA A 100 -1.40 -8.16 7.48
C ALA A 100 -2.71 -8.04 6.70
N PHE A 101 -2.91 -6.88 6.08
CA PHE A 101 -4.07 -6.57 5.25
C PHE A 101 -3.65 -6.41 3.80
N THR A 102 -4.32 -7.10 2.89
CA THR A 102 -4.19 -6.83 1.45
C THR A 102 -4.98 -5.57 1.08
N GLU A 103 -4.92 -5.14 -0.18
CA GLU A 103 -5.76 -4.04 -0.69
C GLU A 103 -7.26 -4.25 -0.43
N HIS A 104 -7.75 -5.48 -0.58
CA HIS A 104 -9.14 -5.84 -0.30
C HIS A 104 -9.42 -5.80 1.21
N GLY A 105 -8.51 -6.33 2.03
CA GLY A 105 -8.59 -6.24 3.48
C GLY A 105 -8.60 -4.81 3.99
N ALA A 106 -7.83 -3.92 3.38
CA ALA A 106 -7.78 -2.51 3.72
C ALA A 106 -9.12 -1.81 3.44
N ILE A 107 -9.75 -2.09 2.29
CA ILE A 107 -11.11 -1.59 1.99
C ILE A 107 -12.10 -2.12 3.02
N MET A 108 -12.11 -3.43 3.27
CA MET A 108 -13.05 -4.04 4.22
C MET A 108 -12.86 -3.46 5.62
N ALA A 109 -11.62 -3.27 6.07
CA ALA A 109 -11.27 -2.59 7.32
C ALA A 109 -11.87 -1.17 7.39
N ALA A 110 -11.84 -0.41 6.31
CA ALA A 110 -12.44 0.92 6.27
C ALA A 110 -13.97 0.88 6.39
N THR A 111 -14.63 -0.12 5.78
CA THR A 111 -16.09 -0.28 5.90
C THR A 111 -16.54 -0.61 7.32
N VAL A 112 -15.79 -1.46 8.05
CA VAL A 112 -16.12 -1.83 9.43
C VAL A 112 -15.74 -0.76 10.44
N LEU A 113 -14.67 0.01 10.19
CA LEU A 113 -14.33 1.18 11.00
C LEU A 113 -15.31 2.33 10.82
N ASN A 114 -15.89 2.46 9.62
CA ASN A 114 -16.91 3.44 9.26
C ASN A 114 -16.53 4.90 9.62
N SER A 115 -15.25 5.24 9.49
CA SER A 115 -14.74 6.60 9.69
C SER A 115 -14.58 7.30 8.34
N PRO A 116 -14.97 8.59 8.20
CA PRO A 116 -14.73 9.35 6.97
C PRO A 116 -13.27 9.32 6.51
N ARG A 117 -12.32 9.37 7.48
CA ARG A 117 -10.89 9.25 7.19
C ARG A 117 -10.54 7.87 6.64
N ALA A 118 -11.01 6.80 7.27
CA ALA A 118 -10.71 5.44 6.83
C ALA A 118 -11.22 5.18 5.41
N VAL A 119 -12.45 5.62 5.09
CA VAL A 119 -13.02 5.49 3.74
C VAL A 119 -12.16 6.22 2.71
N GLN A 120 -11.74 7.45 3.00
CA GLN A 120 -10.91 8.22 2.07
C GLN A 120 -9.53 7.61 1.87
N ILE A 121 -8.84 7.26 2.97
CA ILE A 121 -7.49 6.72 2.94
C ILE A 121 -7.45 5.32 2.31
N SER A 122 -8.52 4.52 2.45
CA SER A 122 -8.60 3.20 1.82
C SER A 122 -8.41 3.24 0.30
N VAL A 123 -8.93 4.27 -0.37
CA VAL A 123 -8.77 4.45 -1.82
C VAL A 123 -7.30 4.68 -2.18
N PHE A 124 -6.59 5.49 -1.38
CA PHE A 124 -5.16 5.73 -1.59
C PHE A 124 -4.31 4.49 -1.33
N VAL A 125 -4.63 3.73 -0.28
CA VAL A 125 -3.97 2.45 0.03
C VAL A 125 -4.11 1.47 -1.13
N VAL A 126 -5.31 1.31 -1.66
CA VAL A 126 -5.58 0.39 -2.77
C VAL A 126 -4.82 0.80 -4.01
N ARG A 127 -4.86 2.10 -4.36
CA ARG A 127 -4.12 2.63 -5.52
C ARG A 127 -2.63 2.34 -5.40
N ALA A 128 -2.03 2.65 -4.26
CA ALA A 128 -0.61 2.39 -4.02
C ALA A 128 -0.26 0.88 -4.13
N CYS A 129 -1.09 -0.01 -3.56
CA CYS A 129 -0.90 -1.46 -3.70
C CYS A 129 -0.96 -1.93 -5.16
N VAL A 130 -1.93 -1.42 -5.93
CA VAL A 130 -2.11 -1.78 -7.34
C VAL A 130 -0.98 -1.21 -8.21
N ASP A 131 -0.59 0.05 -8.01
CA ASP A 131 0.47 0.71 -8.76
C ASP A 131 1.82 -0.03 -8.60
N GLN A 132 2.11 -0.53 -7.40
CA GLN A 132 3.30 -1.32 -7.14
C GLN A 132 3.26 -2.71 -7.79
N LYS A 133 2.09 -3.35 -7.85
CA LYS A 133 1.91 -4.61 -8.60
C LYS A 133 2.13 -4.42 -10.09
N ILE A 134 1.51 -3.38 -10.66
CA ILE A 134 1.64 -3.02 -12.07
C ILE A 134 3.10 -2.70 -12.40
N SER A 135 3.75 -1.89 -11.58
CA SER A 135 5.17 -1.57 -11.73
C SER A 135 6.03 -2.84 -11.74
N ARG A 136 5.87 -3.73 -10.76
CA ARG A 136 6.60 -5.00 -10.68
C ARG A 136 6.44 -5.85 -11.95
N ALA A 137 5.24 -5.89 -12.53
CA ALA A 137 4.92 -6.72 -13.69
C ALA A 137 5.34 -6.10 -15.03
N LEU A 138 5.17 -4.79 -15.21
CA LEU A 138 5.39 -4.12 -16.50
C LEU A 138 6.85 -3.68 -16.72
N TRP A 139 7.57 -3.26 -15.67
CA TRP A 139 8.92 -2.73 -15.82
C TRP A 139 9.90 -3.70 -16.51
N PRO A 140 9.92 -5.02 -16.22
CA PRO A 140 10.78 -5.97 -16.92
C PRO A 140 10.50 -6.01 -18.43
N THR A 141 9.22 -6.00 -18.81
CA THR A 141 8.77 -6.06 -20.21
C THR A 141 9.10 -4.78 -20.96
N VAL A 142 8.90 -3.62 -20.33
CA VAL A 142 9.25 -2.32 -20.91
C VAL A 142 10.76 -2.22 -21.12
N ILE A 143 11.57 -2.61 -20.14
CA ILE A 143 13.03 -2.61 -20.24
C ILE A 143 13.50 -3.57 -21.34
N SER A 144 12.93 -4.78 -21.42
CA SER A 144 13.29 -5.74 -22.46
C SER A 144 12.94 -5.23 -23.85
N SER A 145 11.79 -4.58 -24.02
CA SER A 145 11.38 -3.97 -25.28
C SER A 145 12.29 -2.81 -25.68
N LEU A 146 12.66 -1.94 -24.73
CA LEU A 146 13.61 -0.86 -24.94
C LEU A 146 15.01 -1.37 -25.30
N LYS A 147 15.49 -2.45 -24.66
CA LYS A 147 16.76 -3.11 -25.02
C LYS A 147 16.73 -3.68 -26.43
N ASN A 148 15.65 -4.35 -26.82
CA ASN A 148 15.49 -4.89 -28.17
C ASN A 148 15.44 -3.78 -29.23
N LEU A 149 14.74 -2.68 -28.94
CA LEU A 149 14.74 -1.49 -29.81
C LEU A 149 16.13 -0.85 -29.88
N ALA A 150 16.86 -0.77 -28.77
CA ALA A 150 18.23 -0.28 -28.77
C ALA A 150 19.14 -1.17 -29.63
N ILE A 151 19.00 -2.50 -29.60
CA ILE A 151 19.75 -3.41 -30.47
C ILE A 151 19.42 -3.16 -31.96
N ILE A 152 18.13 -3.00 -32.29
CA ILE A 152 17.66 -2.78 -33.68
C ILE A 152 18.12 -1.41 -34.21
N LEU A 153 18.07 -0.37 -33.39
CA LEU A 153 18.45 0.99 -33.79
C LEU A 153 19.97 1.22 -33.77
N CYS A 154 20.72 0.43 -33.00
CA CYS A 154 22.17 0.63 -32.81
C CYS A 154 23.08 -0.39 -33.52
N GLY A 155 22.57 -1.47 -34.12
CA GLY A 155 23.31 -2.46 -34.95
C GLY A 155 24.82 -2.61 -34.72
N ASP A 156 25.24 -3.63 -33.95
CA ASP A 156 26.61 -4.19 -33.74
C ASP A 156 27.85 -3.26 -33.65
N SER A 157 27.74 -1.94 -33.74
CA SER A 157 28.88 -1.02 -33.82
C SER A 157 29.26 -0.33 -32.51
N TRP A 158 28.63 -0.70 -31.38
CA TRP A 158 28.79 0.00 -30.09
C TRP A 158 29.72 -0.71 -29.09
N ASP A 159 30.71 -1.45 -29.57
CA ASP A 159 31.81 -1.94 -28.72
C ASP A 159 32.73 -0.79 -28.21
N CYS A 160 32.54 0.46 -28.64
CA CYS A 160 33.52 1.53 -28.43
C CYS A 160 33.22 2.57 -27.32
N ALA A 161 32.05 2.62 -26.67
CA ALA A 161 31.72 3.80 -25.82
C ALA A 161 31.63 3.57 -24.30
N TRP A 162 31.38 2.36 -23.79
CA TRP A 162 31.09 2.16 -22.35
C TRP A 162 32.21 1.54 -21.51
N ARG A 163 33.36 1.17 -22.12
CA ARG A 163 34.50 0.55 -21.39
C ARG A 163 35.50 1.57 -20.81
N ARG A 164 35.16 2.87 -20.74
CA ARG A 164 36.05 3.94 -20.24
C ARG A 164 35.40 4.81 -19.15
N LEU A 165 34.37 4.29 -18.48
CA LEU A 165 33.77 4.86 -17.28
C LEU A 165 33.62 3.79 -16.18
N ALA A 166 34.67 2.99 -15.99
CA ALA A 166 34.90 2.14 -14.82
C ALA A 166 36.33 2.40 -14.33
#